data_AF-A0A6B3GI28-F1
#
_entry.id   AF-A0A6B3GI28-F1
#
_cell.length_a   1.000
_cell.length_b   1.000
_cell.length_c   1.000
_cell.angle_alpha   90.00
_cell.angle_beta   90.00
_cell.angle_gamma   90.00
#
_symmetry.space_group_name_H-M   'P 1'
#
loop_
_entity.id
_entity.type
_entity.pdbx_description
1 polymer ?
#
loop_
_entity_poly.entity_id
_entity_poly.type
_entity_poly.pdbx_seq_one_letter_code
_entity_poly.pdbx_strand_id
1 'polypeptide(L)'
;VVVVISSKPLVLPPSALGAAAIVYAANPGMLGGRAIAELLLGLIEPTGRLPLSFARHAGQQPTYYNQVRGQHGTRYADLTQRPAFAFGEGLSYSTVAYTDLEVLTAVVDESE
;
A
#
# COMPACT_ATOMS: atom_id res chain seq x y z
N VAL A 1 10.71 13.57 6.34
CA VAL A 1 10.23 12.58 5.34
C VAL A 1 11.21 11.42 5.32
N VAL A 2 10.71 10.18 5.28
CA VAL A 2 11.55 8.97 5.17
C VAL A 2 11.36 8.38 3.78
N VAL A 3 12.45 8.19 3.03
CA VAL A 3 12.44 7.50 1.73
C VAL A 3 12.97 6.09 1.94
N VAL A 4 12.17 5.09 1.60
CA VAL A 4 12.50 3.66 1.72
C VAL A 4 12.75 3.09 0.33
N ILE A 5 14.02 2.74 0.08
CA ILE A 5 14.44 2.02 -1.12
C ILE A 5 14.80 0.60 -0.67
N SER A 6 13.97 -0.36 -1.03
CA SER A 6 14.19 -1.77 -0.69
C SER A 6 13.56 -2.68 -1.74
N SER A 7 14.09 -3.89 -1.90
CA SER A 7 13.62 -4.83 -2.92
C SER A 7 12.24 -5.43 -2.62
N LYS A 8 11.78 -5.33 -1.37
CA LYS A 8 10.51 -5.87 -0.85
C LYS A 8 10.08 -5.09 0.40
N PRO A 9 8.85 -5.30 0.91
CA PRO A 9 8.42 -4.77 2.19
C PRO A 9 9.38 -5.08 3.33
N LEU A 10 9.66 -4.07 4.14
CA LEU A 10 10.41 -4.19 5.39
C LEU A 10 9.53 -3.78 6.55
N VAL A 11 9.76 -4.41 7.71
CA VAL A 11 9.21 -3.93 8.97
C VAL A 11 9.92 -2.63 9.32
N LEU A 12 9.16 -1.54 9.42
CA LEU A 12 9.70 -0.23 9.77
C LEU A 12 9.65 -0.03 11.30
N PRO A 13 10.68 0.58 11.90
CA PRO A 13 10.66 0.89 13.32
C PRO A 13 9.61 1.98 13.63
N PRO A 14 9.13 2.07 14.89
CA PRO A 14 8.15 3.09 15.29
C PRO A 14 8.57 4.53 14.94
N SER A 15 9.87 4.85 15.01
CA SER A 15 10.39 6.17 14.65
C SER A 15 10.17 6.52 13.18
N ALA A 16 10.25 5.54 12.26
CA ALA A 16 9.97 5.75 10.85
C ALA A 16 8.47 5.90 10.59
N LEU A 17 7.63 5.11 11.28
CA LEU A 17 6.17 5.22 11.21
C LEU A 17 5.63 6.54 11.76
N GLY A 18 6.38 7.20 12.65
CA GLY A 18 6.07 8.54 13.17
C GLY A 18 6.56 9.70 12.30
N ALA A 19 7.17 9.44 11.13
CA ALA A 19 7.61 10.50 10.24
C ALA A 19 6.44 11.24 9.60
N ALA A 20 6.62 12.52 9.27
CA ALA A 20 5.60 13.34 8.60
C ALA A 20 5.12 12.75 7.25
N ALA A 21 5.99 12.00 6.56
CA ALA A 21 5.65 11.26 5.35
C ALA A 21 6.65 10.12 5.13
N ILE A 22 6.17 9.06 4.48
CA ILE A 22 6.96 7.89 4.05
C ILE A 22 6.78 7.73 2.55
N VAL A 23 7.88 7.64 1.81
CA VAL A 23 7.90 7.36 0.37
C VAL A 23 8.57 6.01 0.15
N TYR A 24 7.83 5.05 -0.40
CA TYR A 24 8.38 3.75 -0.80
C TYR A 24 8.69 3.75 -2.29
N ALA A 25 9.96 3.53 -2.65
CA ALA A 25 10.42 3.61 -4.05
C ALA A 25 10.89 2.26 -4.63
N ALA A 26 10.76 1.17 -3.86
CA ALA A 26 11.17 -0.18 -4.27
C ALA A 26 12.61 -0.21 -4.85
N ASN A 27 12.78 -0.68 -6.09
CA ASN A 27 14.01 -0.58 -6.89
C ASN A 27 13.78 0.42 -8.05
N PRO A 28 14.05 1.72 -7.88
CA PRO A 28 13.55 2.76 -8.79
C PRO A 28 14.41 2.98 -10.05
N GLY A 29 15.43 2.14 -10.28
CA GLY A 29 16.32 2.22 -11.45
C GLY A 29 17.20 3.48 -11.47
N MET A 30 17.86 3.72 -12.62
CA MET A 30 18.86 4.78 -12.78
C MET A 30 18.30 6.20 -12.60
N LEU A 31 17.04 6.42 -12.99
CA LEU A 31 16.37 7.73 -12.84
C LEU A 31 15.64 7.87 -11.49
N GLY A 32 15.74 6.88 -10.61
CA GLY A 32 14.99 6.83 -9.36
C GLY A 32 15.24 8.02 -8.44
N GLY A 33 16.51 8.45 -8.31
CA GLY A 33 16.86 9.63 -7.52
C GLY A 33 16.20 10.92 -8.02
N ARG A 34 16.11 11.07 -9.34
CA ARG A 34 15.44 12.22 -9.98
C ARG A 34 13.93 12.18 -9.71
N ALA A 35 13.28 11.03 -9.94
CA ALA A 35 11.85 10.89 -9.70
C ALA A 35 11.48 11.13 -8.23
N ILE A 36 12.28 10.64 -7.28
CA ILE A 36 12.09 10.89 -5.85
C ILE A 36 12.22 12.38 -5.53
N ALA A 37 13.25 13.06 -6.07
CA ALA A 37 13.45 14.49 -5.84
C ALA A 37 12.30 15.33 -6.42
N GLU A 38 11.89 15.04 -7.66
CA GLU A 38 10.74 15.70 -8.31
C GLU A 38 9.46 15.51 -7.50
N LEU A 39 9.21 14.29 -6.98
CA LEU A 39 8.07 14.01 -6.12
C LEU A 39 8.14 14.83 -4.82
N LEU A 40 9.25 14.77 -4.09
CA LEU A 40 9.41 15.46 -2.80
C LEU A 40 9.33 16.98 -2.91
N LEU A 41 9.69 17.54 -4.06
CA LEU A 41 9.60 18.98 -4.36
C LEU A 41 8.24 19.38 -4.95
N GLY A 42 7.31 18.42 -5.12
CA GLY A 42 5.98 18.69 -5.69
C GLY A 42 5.99 18.99 -7.19
N LEU A 43 7.05 18.61 -7.90
CA LEU A 43 7.16 18.78 -9.35
C LEU A 43 6.37 17.70 -10.11
N ILE A 44 6.08 16.57 -9.47
CA ILE A 44 5.21 15.51 -9.99
C ILE A 44 4.23 15.01 -8.92
N GLU A 45 3.07 14.53 -9.37
CA GLU A 45 2.04 13.94 -8.52
C GLU A 45 2.42 12.49 -8.13
N PRO A 46 2.35 12.10 -6.85
CA PRO A 46 2.49 10.71 -6.46
C PRO A 46 1.25 9.90 -6.89
N THR A 47 1.43 8.98 -7.83
CA THR A 47 0.36 8.12 -8.36
C THR A 47 0.54 6.63 -8.02
N GLY A 48 1.64 6.28 -7.35
CA GLY A 48 1.92 4.90 -6.95
C GLY A 48 0.88 4.34 -5.97
N ARG A 49 0.50 3.07 -6.17
CA ARG A 49 -0.32 2.27 -5.25
C ARG A 49 0.39 0.95 -4.98
N LEU A 50 0.31 0.46 -3.75
CA LEU A 50 1.05 -0.73 -3.32
C LEU A 50 0.55 -1.99 -4.02
N PRO A 51 1.41 -2.74 -4.74
CA PRO A 51 1.01 -4.01 -5.36
C PRO A 51 1.01 -5.18 -4.36
N LEU A 52 1.28 -4.93 -3.07
CA LEU A 52 1.37 -5.92 -2.00
C LEU A 52 1.15 -5.25 -0.64
N SER A 53 0.78 -6.03 0.38
CA SER A 53 0.66 -5.51 1.75
C SER A 53 1.98 -5.63 2.51
N PHE A 54 2.25 -4.66 3.38
CA PHE A 54 3.38 -4.64 4.30
C PHE A 54 2.98 -5.23 5.66
N ALA A 55 3.68 -6.26 6.12
CA ALA A 55 3.46 -6.80 7.47
C ALA A 55 4.09 -5.90 8.55
N ARG A 56 3.46 -5.88 9.73
CA ARG A 56 3.99 -5.22 10.94
C ARG A 56 5.08 -6.03 11.63
N HIS A 57 5.01 -7.35 11.48
CA HIS A 57 5.93 -8.31 12.07
C HIS A 57 5.95 -9.58 11.23
N ALA A 58 7.04 -10.34 11.24
CA ALA A 58 7.13 -11.58 10.47
C ALA A 58 6.03 -12.60 10.88
N GLY A 59 5.67 -12.64 12.16
CA GLY A 59 4.60 -13.50 12.69
C GLY A 59 3.19 -13.14 12.22
N GLN A 60 3.00 -12.03 11.51
CA GLN A 60 1.72 -11.66 10.90
C GLN A 60 1.47 -12.35 9.55
N GLN A 61 2.50 -12.97 8.97
CA GLN A 61 2.35 -13.60 7.65
C GLN A 61 1.38 -14.80 7.71
N PRO A 62 0.53 -15.00 6.68
CA PRO A 62 0.46 -14.23 5.43
C PRO A 62 -0.35 -12.92 5.52
N THR A 63 0.06 -11.89 4.77
CA THR A 63 -0.65 -10.58 4.73
C THR A 63 -1.24 -10.17 3.38
N TYR A 64 -1.37 -11.08 2.40
CA TYR A 64 -2.05 -10.77 1.14
C TYR A 64 -3.52 -10.42 1.37
N TYR A 65 -4.11 -9.53 0.56
CA TYR A 65 -5.42 -8.92 0.87
C TYR A 65 -6.60 -9.88 0.69
N ASN A 66 -6.47 -10.87 -0.20
CA ASN A 66 -7.49 -11.85 -0.55
C ASN A 66 -7.40 -13.10 0.34
N GLN A 67 -7.46 -12.89 1.67
CA GLN A 67 -7.46 -13.97 2.64
C GLN A 67 -8.65 -14.92 2.46
N VAL A 68 -8.44 -16.21 2.73
CA VAL A 68 -9.51 -17.21 2.73
C VAL A 68 -10.39 -17.03 3.97
N ARG A 69 -11.70 -17.12 3.79
CA ARG A 69 -12.70 -16.99 4.87
C ARG A 69 -12.69 -18.24 5.75
N GLY A 70 -13.04 -18.09 7.03
CA GLY A 70 -13.20 -19.21 7.97
C GLY A 70 -12.39 -19.11 9.27
N GLN A 71 -11.68 -18.00 9.49
CA GLN A 71 -10.96 -17.78 10.74
C GLN A 71 -11.92 -17.54 11.92
N HIS A 72 -11.66 -18.20 13.06
CA HIS A 72 -12.30 -17.86 14.33
C HIS A 72 -11.51 -16.74 15.03
N GLY A 73 -12.10 -15.55 15.09
CA GLY A 73 -11.44 -14.33 15.58
C GLY A 73 -10.77 -13.53 14.47
N THR A 74 -10.28 -12.33 14.81
CA THR A 74 -9.77 -11.32 13.85
C THR A 74 -8.46 -10.67 14.31
N ARG A 75 -7.78 -11.27 15.29
CA ARG A 75 -6.53 -10.76 15.86
C ARG A 75 -5.71 -11.88 16.47
N TYR A 76 -4.41 -11.68 16.53
CA TYR A 76 -3.56 -12.42 17.45
C TYR A 76 -3.76 -11.86 18.87
N ALA A 77 -3.33 -12.62 19.88
CA ALA A 77 -3.44 -12.19 21.28
C ALA A 77 -2.61 -10.91 21.54
N ASP A 78 -1.46 -10.80 20.89
CA ASP A 78 -0.42 -9.78 21.06
C ASP A 78 -0.28 -8.83 19.86
N LEU A 79 -0.93 -9.12 18.73
CA LEU A 79 -0.78 -8.37 17.49
C LEU A 79 -2.11 -8.21 16.73
N THR A 80 -2.32 -7.04 16.13
CA THR A 80 -3.42 -6.83 15.17
C THR A 80 -3.18 -7.60 13.87
N GLN A 81 -4.24 -8.02 13.18
CA GLN A 81 -4.12 -8.55 11.81
C GLN A 81 -4.07 -7.46 10.73
N ARG A 82 -4.30 -6.18 11.08
CA ARG A 82 -4.17 -5.09 10.10
C ARG A 82 -2.72 -4.96 9.64
N PRO A 83 -2.43 -4.94 8.33
CA PRO A 83 -1.08 -4.71 7.84
C PRO A 83 -0.57 -3.31 8.26
N ALA A 84 0.73 -3.08 8.10
CA ALA A 84 1.32 -1.75 8.23
C ALA A 84 0.77 -0.81 7.14
N PHE A 85 0.75 -1.32 5.91
CA PHE A 85 0.17 -0.71 4.72
C PHE A 85 -0.49 -1.82 3.88
N ALA A 86 -1.75 -1.68 3.49
CA ALA A 86 -2.46 -2.69 2.71
C ALA A 86 -2.16 -2.60 1.20
N PHE A 87 -2.40 -3.70 0.48
CA PHE A 87 -2.51 -3.70 -0.97
C PHE A 87 -3.45 -2.58 -1.45
N GLY A 88 -3.05 -1.87 -2.51
CA GLY A 88 -3.79 -0.77 -3.09
C GLY A 88 -3.63 0.57 -2.36
N GLU A 89 -3.00 0.60 -1.18
CA GLU A 89 -2.75 1.88 -0.50
C GLU A 89 -1.72 2.74 -1.25
N GLY A 90 -1.94 4.04 -1.20
CA GLY A 90 -1.04 5.07 -1.69
C GLY A 90 -1.79 6.39 -1.73
N LEU A 91 -1.06 7.47 -1.43
CA LEU A 91 -1.63 8.80 -1.34
C LEU A 91 -1.35 9.61 -2.61
N SER A 92 -2.02 10.75 -2.70
CA SER A 92 -1.85 11.81 -3.69
C SER A 92 -1.58 13.12 -2.95
N TYR A 93 -1.00 14.12 -3.62
CA TYR A 93 -1.03 15.51 -3.14
C TYR A 93 -2.39 16.16 -3.40
N SER A 94 -3.13 15.68 -4.39
CA SER A 94 -4.52 16.05 -4.62
C SER A 94 -5.51 15.16 -3.85
N THR A 95 -6.80 15.48 -3.97
CA THR A 95 -7.91 14.71 -3.41
C THR A 95 -8.78 14.12 -4.53
N VAL A 96 -9.30 12.92 -4.31
CA VAL A 96 -10.21 12.23 -5.24
C VAL A 96 -11.47 11.85 -4.46
N ALA A 97 -12.63 12.16 -5.02
CA ALA A 97 -13.93 11.73 -4.51
C ALA A 97 -14.55 10.73 -5.50
N TYR A 98 -15.04 9.61 -4.98
CA TYR A 98 -15.80 8.62 -5.74
C TYR A 98 -17.28 8.80 -5.43
N THR A 99 -18.13 8.87 -6.44
CA THR A 99 -19.58 8.98 -6.31
C THR A 99 -20.27 8.00 -7.25
N ASP A 100 -21.56 7.76 -7.02
CA ASP A 100 -22.47 7.13 -7.99
C ASP A 100 -21.98 5.78 -8.55
N LEU A 101 -21.50 4.89 -7.68
CA LEU A 101 -21.15 3.53 -8.08
C LEU A 101 -22.39 2.82 -8.62
N GLU A 102 -22.40 2.57 -9.92
CA GLU A 102 -23.50 1.93 -10.64
C GLU A 102 -23.03 0.69 -11.37
N VAL A 103 -23.82 -0.39 -11.29
CA VAL A 103 -23.63 -1.59 -12.11
C VAL A 103 -24.51 -1.44 -13.34
N LEU A 104 -23.90 -1.10 -14.48
CA LEU A 104 -24.63 -0.88 -15.74
C LEU A 104 -25.24 -2.17 -16.30
N THR A 105 -24.53 -3.29 -16.15
CA THR A 105 -24.97 -4.60 -16.62
C THR A 105 -24.75 -5.64 -15.51
N ALA A 106 -25.84 -6.10 -14.89
CA ALA A 106 -25.78 -6.99 -13.73
C ALA A 106 -25.53 -8.46 -14.08
N VAL A 107 -25.62 -8.82 -15.36
CA VAL A 107 -25.47 -10.19 -15.86
C VAL A 107 -24.41 -10.18 -16.95
N VAL A 108 -23.37 -11.01 -16.79
CA VAL A 108 -22.41 -11.29 -17.85
C VAL A 108 -22.95 -12.49 -18.62
N ASP A 109 -23.30 -12.31 -19.90
CA ASP A 109 -23.73 -13.43 -20.75
C ASP A 109 -22.54 -14.36 -21.01
N GLU A 110 -22.72 -15.67 -20.86
CA GLU A 110 -21.67 -16.70 -21.06
C GLU A 110 -21.41 -16.98 -22.56
N SER A 111 -21.36 -15.95 -23.39
CA SER A 111 -21.07 -16.08 -24.82
C SER A 111 -19.66 -15.60 -25.15
N GLU A 112 -18.66 -16.45 -24.86
CA GLU A 112 -17.42 -16.66 -25.63
C GLU A 112 -16.77 -18.00 -25.25
#